data_AF-A0A0G4HA34-F1
#
_entry.id   AF-A0A0G4HA34-F1
#
_cell.length_a   1.000
_cell.length_b   1.000
_cell.length_c   1.000
_cell.angle_alpha   90.00
_cell.angle_beta   90.00
_cell.angle_gamma   90.00
#
_symmetry.space_group_name_H-M   'P 1'
#
loop_
_entity.id
_entity.type
_entity.pdbx_description
1 polymer ?
#
loop_
_entity_poly.entity_id
_entity_poly.type
_entity_poly.pdbx_seq_one_letter_code
_entity_poly.pdbx_strand_id
1 'polypeptide(L)'
;MHPDHAEKTAFVTPFGLYEFTKMPFGLVNAPSVFQRAMNLVLAGLSRDFALVYVDDIIVFSRSHDEHIQDLREVLGLVRKANLKLKLEKAQIAMTEVEYLGHTVSEKGIRPSKKNIRKILQWEPPRERKELRSFLYLCSYYRHFIAGFARLSFPLFQMLLPADEQGRPVPFVWNREREEIFGELKERLTTLPILGFPDMSLPFRVKPDVCKVSVGGVLTQMQRGREVVIAYVSRGLSAAEKNYSPTEREALGAVYCCKQWRHYLFGGAAYVITDHKPNLAMSDRKVANKRVL
;
A
#
# COMPACT_ATOMS: atom_id res chain seq x y z
N MET A 1 -12.24 17.00 -24.54
CA MET A 1 -12.73 18.01 -23.58
C MET A 1 -14.18 18.28 -23.93
N HIS A 2 -15.07 18.51 -22.96
CA HIS A 2 -16.41 19.00 -23.29
C HIS A 2 -16.25 20.42 -23.86
N PRO A 3 -16.90 20.78 -24.99
CA PRO A 3 -16.72 22.10 -25.63
C PRO A 3 -16.87 23.27 -24.64
N ASP A 4 -17.90 23.26 -23.79
CA ASP A 4 -18.19 24.29 -22.77
C ASP A 4 -17.11 24.46 -21.68
N HIS A 5 -16.08 23.62 -21.68
CA HIS A 5 -14.98 23.68 -20.72
C HIS A 5 -13.61 23.80 -21.38
N ALA A 6 -13.53 23.85 -22.72
CA ALA A 6 -12.27 23.98 -23.46
C ALA A 6 -11.56 25.31 -23.13
N GLU A 7 -12.30 26.42 -23.08
CA GLU A 7 -11.79 27.75 -22.76
C GLU A 7 -11.07 27.83 -21.39
N LYS A 8 -11.47 26.99 -20.43
CA LYS A 8 -10.85 26.93 -19.09
C LYS A 8 -9.44 26.36 -19.12
N THR A 9 -9.05 25.75 -20.24
CA THR A 9 -7.71 25.22 -20.48
C THR A 9 -6.86 26.14 -21.34
N ALA A 10 -7.32 27.37 -21.58
CA ALA A 10 -6.58 28.32 -22.40
C ALA A 10 -5.20 28.63 -21.80
N PHE A 11 -4.19 28.69 -22.66
CA PHE A 11 -2.82 29.03 -22.31
C PHE A 11 -2.23 29.98 -23.35
N VAL A 12 -1.32 30.84 -22.89
CA VAL A 12 -0.68 31.86 -23.71
C VAL A 12 0.69 31.37 -24.16
N THR A 13 0.98 31.55 -25.45
CA THR A 13 2.32 31.43 -26.02
C THR A 13 2.71 32.78 -26.63
N PRO A 14 4.00 33.01 -26.96
CA PRO A 14 4.40 34.19 -27.72
C PRO A 14 3.70 34.35 -29.08
N PHE A 15 3.07 33.28 -29.60
CA PHE A 15 2.41 33.25 -30.91
C PHE A 15 0.88 33.31 -30.83
N GLY A 16 0.30 33.40 -29.63
CA GLY A 16 -1.14 33.53 -29.45
C GLY A 16 -1.72 32.75 -28.27
N LEU A 17 -3.04 32.82 -28.17
CA LEU A 17 -3.86 32.12 -27.17
C LEU A 17 -4.39 30.82 -27.77
N TYR A 18 -4.17 29.72 -27.07
CA TYR A 18 -4.60 28.38 -27.50
C TYR A 18 -5.38 27.69 -26.37
N GLU A 19 -6.23 26.74 -26.73
CA GLU A 19 -6.97 25.90 -25.78
C GLU A 19 -6.84 24.41 -26.13
N PHE A 20 -7.09 23.53 -25.17
CA PHE A 20 -7.01 22.10 -25.39
C PHE A 20 -8.35 21.49 -25.82
N THR A 21 -8.34 20.80 -26.96
CA THR A 21 -9.49 20.03 -27.46
C THR A 21 -9.60 18.64 -26.81
N LYS A 22 -8.49 18.12 -26.30
CA LYS A 22 -8.39 16.87 -25.52
C LYS A 22 -8.06 17.18 -24.06
N MET A 23 -8.08 16.19 -23.19
CA MET A 23 -7.75 16.39 -21.78
C MET A 23 -6.23 16.62 -21.63
N PRO A 24 -5.77 17.81 -21.22
CA PRO A 24 -4.35 18.06 -20.98
C PRO A 24 -3.87 17.44 -19.67
N PHE A 25 -2.55 17.32 -19.53
CA PHE A 25 -1.92 17.07 -18.25
C PHE A 25 -2.06 18.29 -17.33
N GLY A 26 -2.02 18.06 -16.01
CA GLY A 26 -2.06 19.12 -14.99
C GLY A 26 -3.44 19.48 -14.47
N LEU A 27 -4.52 19.00 -15.10
CA LEU A 27 -5.87 19.16 -14.52
C LEU A 27 -6.05 18.25 -13.30
N VAL A 28 -6.52 18.83 -12.21
CA VAL A 28 -6.72 18.15 -10.91
C VAL A 28 -7.57 16.88 -11.04
N ASN A 29 -8.62 16.92 -11.87
CA ASN A 29 -9.56 15.81 -12.02
C ASN A 29 -9.24 14.87 -13.20
N ALA A 30 -8.17 15.12 -13.97
CA ALA A 30 -7.86 14.30 -15.14
C ALA A 30 -7.64 12.81 -14.79
N PRO A 31 -6.88 12.44 -13.74
CA PRO A 31 -6.68 11.04 -13.39
C PRO A 31 -7.98 10.32 -13.04
N SER A 32 -8.88 10.97 -12.27
CA SER A 32 -10.17 10.39 -11.87
C SER A 32 -11.11 10.19 -13.06
N VAL A 33 -11.15 11.16 -13.98
CA VAL A 33 -11.95 11.05 -15.22
C VAL A 33 -11.39 9.93 -16.11
N PHE A 34 -10.07 9.83 -16.23
CA PHE A 34 -9.43 8.77 -17.01
C PHE A 34 -9.66 7.38 -16.42
N GLN A 35 -9.49 7.22 -15.11
CA GLN A 35 -9.82 5.98 -14.40
C GLN A 35 -11.28 5.56 -14.67
N ARG A 36 -12.23 6.50 -14.60
CA ARG A 36 -13.64 6.21 -14.88
C ARG A 36 -13.83 5.75 -16.33
N ALA A 37 -13.20 6.40 -17.29
CA ALA A 37 -13.25 6.00 -18.69
C ALA A 37 -12.70 4.58 -18.89
N MET A 38 -11.53 4.28 -18.31
CA MET A 38 -10.93 2.95 -18.40
C MET A 38 -11.76 1.86 -17.72
N ASN A 39 -12.36 2.16 -16.58
CA ASN A 39 -13.30 1.26 -15.91
C ASN A 39 -14.51 0.93 -16.79
N LEU A 40 -15.00 1.89 -17.58
CA LEU A 40 -16.10 1.66 -18.53
C LEU A 40 -15.65 0.82 -19.73
N VAL A 41 -14.46 1.11 -20.28
CA VAL A 41 -13.89 0.35 -21.42
C VAL A 41 -13.72 -1.13 -21.06
N LEU A 42 -13.31 -1.42 -19.82
CA LEU A 42 -13.09 -2.78 -19.35
C LEU A 42 -14.23 -3.30 -18.48
N ALA A 43 -15.39 -2.64 -18.45
CA ALA A 43 -16.51 -3.05 -17.61
C ALA A 43 -17.03 -4.46 -17.94
N GLY A 44 -16.83 -4.91 -19.19
CA GLY A 44 -17.19 -6.25 -19.64
C GLY A 44 -16.19 -7.35 -19.26
N LEU A 45 -15.02 -7.00 -18.73
CA LEU A 45 -14.00 -7.98 -18.34
C LEU A 45 -14.20 -8.44 -16.90
N SER A 46 -13.87 -9.71 -16.65
CA SER A 46 -13.73 -10.18 -15.28
C SER A 46 -12.49 -9.56 -14.64
N ARG A 47 -12.64 -9.10 -13.39
CA ARG A 47 -11.52 -8.68 -12.54
C ARG A 47 -10.60 -9.83 -12.16
N ASP A 48 -10.96 -11.06 -12.52
CA ASP A 48 -10.18 -12.28 -12.27
C ASP A 48 -8.97 -12.42 -13.19
N PHE A 49 -8.89 -11.66 -14.29
CA PHE A 49 -7.74 -11.71 -15.20
C PHE A 49 -7.24 -10.35 -15.68
N ALA A 50 -8.01 -9.27 -15.51
CA ALA A 50 -7.59 -7.93 -15.90
C ALA A 50 -7.93 -6.87 -14.84
N LEU A 51 -6.96 -6.03 -14.52
CA LEU A 51 -7.12 -4.89 -13.61
C LEU A 51 -6.58 -3.62 -14.24
N VAL A 52 -7.20 -2.48 -13.91
CA VAL A 52 -6.75 -1.16 -14.37
C VAL A 52 -6.63 -0.16 -13.25
N TYR A 53 -5.52 0.56 -13.30
CA TYR A 53 -5.26 1.74 -12.51
C TYR A 53 -4.77 2.88 -13.41
N VAL A 54 -5.63 3.88 -13.59
CA VAL A 54 -5.43 5.03 -14.47
C VAL A 54 -5.01 4.56 -15.86
N ASP A 55 -3.74 4.73 -16.24
CA ASP A 55 -3.21 4.40 -17.56
C ASP A 55 -2.65 2.96 -17.64
N ASP A 56 -2.46 2.29 -16.50
CA ASP A 56 -1.77 1.02 -16.41
C ASP A 56 -2.78 -0.16 -16.33
N ILE A 57 -2.69 -1.04 -17.33
CA ILE A 57 -3.47 -2.29 -17.41
C ILE A 57 -2.54 -3.46 -17.08
N ILE A 58 -2.96 -4.33 -16.15
CA ILE A 58 -2.31 -5.62 -15.90
C ILE A 58 -3.26 -6.74 -16.30
N VAL A 59 -2.73 -7.72 -17.03
CA VAL A 59 -3.44 -8.94 -17.47
C VAL A 59 -2.69 -10.14 -16.92
N PHE A 60 -3.40 -11.08 -16.31
CA PHE A 60 -2.83 -12.25 -15.65
C PHE A 60 -3.75 -13.47 -15.84
N SER A 61 -3.15 -14.63 -16.09
CA SER A 61 -3.85 -15.85 -16.50
C SER A 61 -3.14 -17.08 -15.93
N ARG A 62 -3.78 -18.26 -15.91
CA ARG A 62 -3.20 -19.46 -15.28
C ARG A 62 -2.33 -20.27 -16.24
N SER A 63 -2.56 -20.13 -17.55
CA SER A 63 -1.77 -20.78 -18.59
C SER A 63 -1.44 -19.81 -19.73
N HIS A 64 -0.47 -20.18 -20.56
CA HIS A 64 -0.10 -19.38 -21.72
C HIS A 64 -1.26 -19.26 -22.73
N ASP A 65 -1.98 -20.36 -22.97
CA ASP A 65 -3.08 -20.37 -23.93
C ASP A 65 -4.25 -19.50 -23.48
N GLU A 66 -4.62 -19.56 -22.18
CA GLU A 66 -5.57 -18.62 -21.57
C GLU A 66 -5.07 -17.18 -21.71
N HIS A 67 -3.78 -16.93 -21.46
CA HIS A 67 -3.21 -15.59 -21.54
C HIS A 67 -3.33 -14.96 -22.93
N ILE A 68 -3.15 -15.75 -23.99
CA ILE A 68 -3.34 -15.27 -25.36
C ILE A 68 -4.81 -14.93 -25.64
N GLN A 69 -5.76 -15.67 -25.07
CA GLN A 69 -7.20 -15.37 -25.19
C GLN A 69 -7.55 -14.08 -24.44
N ASP A 70 -7.11 -13.97 -23.18
CA ASP A 70 -7.35 -12.79 -22.33
C ASP A 70 -6.75 -11.52 -22.93
N LEU A 71 -5.51 -11.60 -23.45
CA LEU A 71 -4.87 -10.49 -24.15
C LEU A 71 -5.65 -10.07 -25.40
N ARG A 72 -6.17 -11.04 -26.17
CA ARG A 72 -6.97 -10.74 -27.37
C ARG A 72 -8.24 -9.97 -26.99
N GLU A 73 -8.89 -10.34 -25.90
CA GLU A 73 -10.08 -9.66 -25.41
C GLU A 73 -9.77 -8.22 -24.96
N VAL A 74 -8.76 -8.05 -24.09
CA VAL A 74 -8.33 -6.74 -23.58
C VAL A 74 -7.92 -5.82 -24.73
N LEU A 75 -7.04 -6.27 -25.63
CA LEU A 75 -6.59 -5.49 -26.78
C LEU A 75 -7.74 -5.17 -27.75
N GLY A 76 -8.72 -6.08 -27.87
CA GLY A 76 -9.94 -5.86 -28.63
C GLY A 76 -10.77 -4.71 -28.08
N LEU A 77 -10.97 -4.65 -26.76
CA LEU A 77 -11.71 -3.56 -26.10
C LEU A 77 -10.97 -2.22 -26.20
N VAL A 78 -9.66 -2.21 -25.96
CA VAL A 78 -8.81 -1.02 -26.12
C VAL A 78 -8.90 -0.46 -27.54
N ARG A 79 -8.87 -1.34 -28.55
CA ARG A 79 -9.02 -0.96 -29.96
C ARG A 79 -10.41 -0.38 -30.25
N LYS A 80 -11.48 -1.02 -29.75
CA LYS A 80 -12.87 -0.52 -29.89
C LYS A 80 -13.06 0.86 -29.25
N ALA A 81 -12.38 1.11 -28.12
CA ALA A 81 -12.38 2.40 -27.45
C ALA A 81 -11.49 3.46 -28.12
N ASN A 82 -10.81 3.12 -29.23
CA ASN A 82 -9.85 3.97 -29.93
C ASN A 82 -8.73 4.51 -29.02
N LEU A 83 -8.30 3.68 -28.06
CA LEU A 83 -7.18 3.96 -27.18
C LEU A 83 -5.89 3.41 -27.78
N LYS A 84 -4.76 4.06 -27.47
CA LYS A 84 -3.43 3.64 -27.94
C LYS A 84 -2.58 3.22 -26.75
N LEU A 85 -1.96 2.04 -26.87
CA LEU A 85 -0.99 1.53 -25.91
C LEU A 85 0.42 1.84 -26.41
N LYS A 86 1.31 2.21 -25.48
CA LYS A 86 2.72 2.46 -25.80
C LYS A 86 3.53 1.16 -25.73
N LEU A 87 3.77 0.54 -26.89
CA LEU A 87 4.47 -0.76 -27.00
C LEU A 87 5.85 -0.76 -26.33
N GLU A 88 6.62 0.32 -26.44
CA GLU A 88 7.95 0.46 -25.80
C GLU A 88 7.93 0.27 -24.28
N LYS A 89 6.78 0.49 -23.63
CA LYS A 89 6.60 0.32 -22.18
C LYS A 89 5.86 -0.97 -21.82
N ALA A 90 5.38 -1.71 -22.81
CA ALA A 90 4.59 -2.91 -22.58
C ALA A 90 5.48 -4.07 -22.14
N GLN A 91 5.02 -4.83 -21.15
CA GLN A 91 5.61 -6.07 -20.68
C GLN A 91 4.64 -7.21 -21.05
N ILE A 92 4.95 -8.00 -22.08
CA ILE A 92 4.02 -8.97 -22.67
C ILE A 92 4.48 -10.39 -22.36
N ALA A 93 3.56 -11.23 -21.88
CA ALA A 93 3.78 -12.66 -21.64
C ALA A 93 5.04 -12.98 -20.78
N MET A 94 5.26 -12.19 -19.73
CA MET A 94 6.37 -12.38 -18.78
C MET A 94 5.87 -13.07 -17.51
N THR A 95 6.73 -13.86 -16.87
CA THR A 95 6.43 -14.50 -15.56
C THR A 95 6.52 -13.53 -14.39
N GLU A 96 7.15 -12.37 -14.59
CA GLU A 96 7.30 -11.29 -13.63
C GLU A 96 7.20 -9.95 -14.35
N VAL A 97 6.38 -9.03 -13.82
CA VAL A 97 6.15 -7.70 -14.40
C VAL A 97 6.22 -6.60 -13.35
N GLU A 98 6.61 -5.40 -13.75
CA GLU A 98 6.52 -4.19 -12.93
C GLU A 98 5.14 -3.53 -13.13
N TYR A 99 4.39 -3.32 -12.03
CA TYR A 99 3.08 -2.70 -12.01
C TYR A 99 2.90 -1.84 -10.76
N LEU A 100 2.53 -0.57 -10.91
CA LEU A 100 2.30 0.39 -9.81
C LEU A 100 3.43 0.47 -8.77
N GLY A 101 4.68 0.42 -9.23
CA GLY A 101 5.83 0.46 -8.33
C GLY A 101 6.07 -0.83 -7.55
N HIS A 102 5.41 -1.92 -7.94
CA HIS A 102 5.61 -3.27 -7.42
C HIS A 102 6.09 -4.20 -8.51
N THR A 103 6.84 -5.22 -8.11
CA THR A 103 7.13 -6.36 -8.97
C THR A 103 6.13 -7.48 -8.64
N VAL A 104 5.37 -7.92 -9.63
CA VAL A 104 4.29 -8.91 -9.51
C VAL A 104 4.71 -10.19 -10.21
N SER A 105 4.60 -11.33 -9.54
CA SER A 105 4.88 -12.65 -10.11
C SER A 105 3.98 -13.72 -9.51
N GLU A 106 4.08 -14.96 -9.98
CA GLU A 106 3.36 -16.12 -9.42
C GLU A 106 3.53 -16.28 -7.90
N LYS A 107 4.67 -15.84 -7.35
CA LYS A 107 5.01 -16.02 -5.94
C LYS A 107 4.28 -15.02 -5.06
N GLY A 108 3.89 -13.88 -5.62
CA GLY A 108 3.29 -12.76 -4.89
C GLY A 108 3.81 -11.41 -5.35
N ILE A 109 3.60 -10.41 -4.50
CA ILE A 109 3.93 -9.00 -4.76
C ILE A 109 5.19 -8.63 -4.00
N ARG A 110 6.06 -7.82 -4.61
CA ARG A 110 7.30 -7.30 -4.02
C ARG A 110 7.48 -5.82 -4.33
N PRO A 111 8.28 -5.06 -3.56
CA PRO A 111 8.70 -3.73 -3.97
C PRO A 111 9.41 -3.75 -5.33
N SER A 112 9.21 -2.72 -6.16
CA SER A 112 9.87 -2.62 -7.47
C SER A 112 11.39 -2.75 -7.36
N LYS A 113 12.01 -3.53 -8.25
CA LYS A 113 13.49 -3.66 -8.33
C LYS A 113 14.18 -2.30 -8.43
N LYS A 114 13.57 -1.33 -9.13
CA LYS A 114 14.09 0.04 -9.25
C LYS A 114 14.11 0.77 -7.91
N ASN A 115 13.02 0.66 -7.14
CA ASN A 115 12.90 1.32 -5.84
C ASN A 115 13.75 0.64 -4.77
N ILE A 116 13.87 -0.69 -4.81
CA ILE A 116 14.80 -1.46 -3.96
C ILE A 116 16.25 -0.99 -4.19
N ARG A 117 16.70 -0.86 -5.45
CA ARG A 117 18.06 -0.37 -5.74
C ARG A 117 18.30 1.02 -5.17
N LYS A 118 17.33 1.93 -5.28
CA LYS A 118 17.41 3.26 -4.66
C LYS A 118 17.53 3.19 -3.14
N ILE A 119 16.78 2.31 -2.49
CA ILE A 119 16.84 2.11 -1.04
C ILE A 119 18.21 1.56 -0.63
N LEU A 120 18.73 0.56 -1.34
CA LEU A 120 20.04 -0.05 -1.08
C LEU A 120 21.18 0.95 -1.21
N GLN A 121 21.13 1.80 -2.24
CA GLN A 121 22.15 2.81 -2.51
C GLN A 121 21.97 4.10 -1.68
N TRP A 122 20.90 4.19 -0.88
CA TRP A 122 20.63 5.36 -0.07
C TRP A 122 21.71 5.51 1.01
N GLU A 123 22.39 6.66 1.04
CA GLU A 123 23.36 7.03 2.07
C GLU A 123 22.64 7.48 3.36
N PRO A 124 23.24 7.28 4.55
CA PRO A 124 22.68 7.80 5.80
C PRO A 124 22.31 9.29 5.68
N PRO A 125 21.04 9.67 5.92
CA PRO A 125 20.58 11.04 5.82
C PRO A 125 21.38 12.00 6.71
N ARG A 126 21.81 13.13 6.15
CA ARG A 126 22.55 14.18 6.86
C ARG A 126 21.64 15.31 7.32
N GLU A 127 20.44 15.40 6.76
CA GLU A 127 19.44 16.40 7.12
C GLU A 127 18.01 15.85 7.20
N ARG A 128 17.11 16.62 7.82
CA ARG A 128 15.69 16.26 8.00
C ARG A 128 14.96 16.04 6.67
N LYS A 129 15.32 16.78 5.62
CA LYS A 129 14.66 16.68 4.30
C LYS A 129 14.99 15.35 3.62
N GLU A 130 16.24 14.93 3.68
CA GLU A 130 16.69 13.62 3.19
C GLU A 130 16.03 12.49 3.98
N LEU A 131 16.01 12.59 5.32
CA LEU A 131 15.37 11.60 6.18
C LEU A 131 13.87 11.49 5.89
N ARG A 132 13.18 12.62 5.69
CA ARG A 132 11.77 12.62 5.31
C ARG A 132 11.53 11.92 3.99
N SER A 133 12.40 12.13 3.00
CA SER A 133 12.30 11.50 1.69
C SER A 133 12.50 9.99 1.77
N PHE A 134 13.48 9.54 2.56
CA PHE A 134 13.71 8.12 2.85
C PHE A 134 12.51 7.48 3.54
N LEU A 135 12.04 8.06 4.65
CA LEU A 135 10.91 7.53 5.42
C LEU A 135 9.60 7.53 4.62
N TYR A 136 9.40 8.49 3.72
CA TYR A 136 8.25 8.49 2.81
C TYR A 136 8.26 7.26 1.90
N LEU A 137 9.41 6.92 1.32
CA LEU A 137 9.55 5.73 0.48
C LEU A 137 9.40 4.44 1.29
N CYS A 138 9.97 4.36 2.50
CA CYS A 138 9.74 3.21 3.38
C CYS A 138 8.26 3.09 3.79
N SER A 139 7.59 4.21 4.05
CA SER A 139 6.16 4.25 4.39
C SER A 139 5.28 3.75 3.24
N TYR A 140 5.65 4.04 1.98
CA TYR A 140 4.97 3.49 0.80
C TYR A 140 4.99 1.95 0.82
N TYR A 141 6.11 1.34 1.22
CA TYR A 141 6.28 -0.11 1.36
C TYR A 141 6.03 -0.64 2.78
N ARG A 142 5.39 0.12 3.68
CA ARG A 142 5.19 -0.32 5.07
C ARG A 142 4.44 -1.64 5.22
N HIS A 143 3.61 -2.00 4.24
CA HIS A 143 2.86 -3.26 4.22
C HIS A 143 3.75 -4.50 4.04
N PHE A 144 5.03 -4.31 3.68
CA PHE A 144 6.06 -5.35 3.60
C PHE A 144 6.92 -5.44 4.88
N ILE A 145 6.81 -4.46 5.79
CA ILE A 145 7.68 -4.38 6.97
C ILE A 145 6.86 -4.70 8.22
N ALA A 146 7.12 -5.86 8.81
CA ALA A 146 6.58 -6.21 10.12
C ALA A 146 6.98 -5.18 11.18
N GLY A 147 6.01 -4.63 11.91
CA GLY A 147 6.26 -3.67 12.98
C GLY A 147 6.84 -2.32 12.52
N PHE A 148 6.63 -1.91 11.26
CA PHE A 148 7.19 -0.68 10.69
C PHE A 148 7.09 0.54 11.62
N ALA A 149 5.93 0.81 12.21
CA ALA A 149 5.73 1.98 13.06
C ALA A 149 6.60 1.95 14.32
N ARG A 150 6.84 0.76 14.91
CA ARG A 150 7.73 0.60 16.06
C ARG A 150 9.18 0.83 15.65
N LEU A 151 9.60 0.17 14.57
CA LEU A 151 10.97 0.22 14.08
C LEU A 151 11.38 1.64 13.64
N SER A 152 10.51 2.31 12.88
CA SER A 152 10.77 3.66 12.36
C SER A 152 10.50 4.78 13.36
N PHE A 153 9.95 4.48 14.55
CA PHE A 153 9.55 5.49 15.54
C PHE A 153 10.70 6.45 15.90
N PRO A 154 11.93 5.99 16.22
CA PRO A 154 13.04 6.89 16.57
C PRO A 154 13.44 7.82 15.42
N LEU A 155 13.33 7.35 14.17
CA LEU A 155 13.62 8.17 12.99
C LEU A 155 12.53 9.22 12.75
N PHE A 156 11.25 8.87 12.96
CA PHE A 156 10.15 9.83 12.87
C PHE A 156 10.24 10.92 13.94
N GLN A 157 10.73 10.61 15.14
CA GLN A 157 10.94 11.61 16.19
C GLN A 157 11.91 12.72 15.76
N MET A 158 12.90 12.43 14.92
CA MET A 158 13.83 13.44 14.39
C MET A 158 13.21 14.41 13.38
N LEU A 159 12.06 14.04 12.80
CA LEU A 159 11.33 14.89 11.88
C LEU A 159 10.42 15.90 12.59
N LEU A 160 10.22 15.73 13.90
CA LEU A 160 9.42 16.64 14.71
C LEU A 160 10.14 18.00 14.84
N PRO A 161 9.39 19.12 14.76
CA PRO A 161 9.98 20.44 14.94
C PRO A 161 10.40 20.68 16.39
N ALA A 162 9.62 20.17 17.35
CA ALA A 162 9.84 20.30 18.78
C ALA A 162 9.51 18.99 19.53
N ASP A 163 10.13 18.80 20.70
CA ASP A 163 9.88 17.69 21.61
C ASP A 163 8.57 17.88 22.40
N GLU A 164 8.25 16.93 23.29
CA GLU A 164 7.05 16.99 24.12
C GLU A 164 7.04 18.20 25.09
N GLN A 165 8.18 18.88 25.28
CA GLN A 165 8.36 20.07 26.11
C GLN A 165 8.48 21.37 25.28
N GLY A 166 8.26 21.31 23.96
CA GLY A 166 8.33 22.47 23.07
C GLY A 166 9.75 22.91 22.68
N ARG A 167 10.77 22.12 23.01
CA ARG A 167 12.17 22.43 22.66
C ARG A 167 12.51 21.91 21.26
N PRO A 168 13.33 22.63 20.46
CA PRO A 168 13.73 22.15 19.13
C PRO A 168 14.42 20.79 19.20
N VAL A 169 13.97 19.82 18.38
CA VAL A 169 14.59 18.49 18.33
C VAL A 169 15.88 18.54 17.51
N PRO A 170 17.07 18.30 18.08
CA PRO A 170 18.30 18.31 17.28
C PRO A 170 18.32 17.13 16.29
N PHE A 171 18.86 17.35 15.09
CA PHE A 171 19.16 16.27 14.16
C PHE A 171 20.44 15.57 14.61
N VAL A 172 20.29 14.49 15.36
CA VAL A 172 21.41 13.67 15.86
C VAL A 172 21.42 12.37 15.07
N TRP A 173 22.53 11.99 14.45
CA TRP A 173 22.64 10.66 13.85
C TRP A 173 23.54 9.82 14.74
N ASN A 174 22.95 8.87 15.49
CA ASN A 174 23.67 8.01 16.43
C ASN A 174 23.66 6.56 15.94
N ARG A 175 24.38 5.69 16.66
CA ARG A 175 24.47 4.27 16.32
C ARG A 175 23.10 3.56 16.26
N GLU A 176 22.19 3.87 17.17
CA GLU A 176 20.83 3.31 17.17
C GLU A 176 20.07 3.66 15.88
N ARG A 177 20.15 4.91 15.42
CA ARG A 177 19.49 5.39 14.19
C ARG A 177 20.13 4.78 12.94
N GLU A 178 21.45 4.60 12.94
CA GLU A 178 22.16 3.88 11.88
C GLU A 178 21.72 2.41 11.80
N GLU A 179 21.60 1.74 12.94
CA GLU A 179 21.13 0.34 13.02
C GLU A 179 19.69 0.21 12.50
N ILE A 180 18.78 1.11 12.91
CA ILE A 180 17.40 1.14 12.41
C ILE A 180 17.36 1.41 10.89
N PHE A 181 18.20 2.32 10.41
CA PHE A 181 18.32 2.63 8.98
C PHE A 181 18.76 1.40 8.18
N GLY A 182 19.79 0.70 8.65
CA GLY A 182 20.25 -0.57 8.09
C GLY A 182 19.16 -1.65 8.10
N GLU A 183 18.46 -1.81 9.22
CA GLU A 183 17.39 -2.80 9.38
C GLU A 183 16.19 -2.50 8.46
N LEU A 184 15.81 -1.23 8.27
CA LEU A 184 14.76 -0.85 7.33
C LEU A 184 15.15 -1.18 5.88
N LYS A 185 16.42 -0.93 5.50
CA LYS A 185 16.93 -1.31 4.18
C LYS A 185 16.88 -2.82 4.02
N GLU A 186 17.36 -3.56 5.01
CA GLU A 186 17.35 -5.02 5.01
C GLU A 186 15.93 -5.58 4.90
N ARG A 187 14.97 -5.16 5.73
CA ARG A 187 13.59 -5.68 5.67
C ARG A 187 12.86 -5.37 4.35
N LEU A 188 13.26 -4.32 3.64
CA LEU A 188 12.72 -3.99 2.31
C LEU A 188 13.38 -4.79 1.20
N THR A 189 14.59 -5.30 1.41
CA THR A 189 15.35 -6.09 0.44
C THR A 189 15.25 -7.59 0.67
N THR A 190 15.12 -7.98 1.93
CA THR A 190 15.03 -9.34 2.43
C THR A 190 13.56 -9.70 2.49
N LEU A 191 13.17 -10.59 1.58
CA LEU A 191 11.80 -10.92 1.22
C LEU A 191 10.92 -11.30 2.42
N PRO A 192 9.81 -10.58 2.63
CA PRO A 192 8.53 -11.26 2.78
C PRO A 192 7.76 -11.08 1.48
N ILE A 193 7.68 -12.16 0.72
CA ILE A 193 6.76 -12.21 -0.42
C ILE A 193 5.35 -12.15 0.18
N LEU A 194 4.66 -11.02 -0.01
CA LEU A 194 3.24 -10.97 0.32
C LEU A 194 2.52 -11.85 -0.70
N GLY A 195 1.88 -12.91 -0.18
CA GLY A 195 1.08 -13.79 -1.00
C GLY A 195 -0.21 -13.11 -1.44
N PHE A 196 -0.77 -13.57 -2.54
CA PHE A 196 -2.10 -13.12 -2.94
C PHE A 196 -3.15 -13.66 -1.96
N PRO A 197 -4.14 -12.84 -1.57
CA PRO A 197 -5.24 -13.30 -0.75
C PRO A 197 -6.10 -14.30 -1.54
N ASP A 198 -6.46 -15.39 -0.89
CA ASP A 198 -7.47 -16.32 -1.37
C ASP A 198 -8.79 -16.03 -0.65
N MET A 199 -9.73 -15.37 -1.31
CA MET A 199 -10.99 -14.95 -0.69
C MET A 199 -11.89 -16.12 -0.26
N SER A 200 -11.59 -17.36 -0.69
CA SER A 200 -12.31 -18.56 -0.25
C SER A 200 -11.82 -19.10 1.10
N LEU A 201 -10.64 -18.66 1.55
CA LEU A 201 -10.01 -19.15 2.77
C LEU A 201 -10.16 -18.16 3.92
N PRO A 202 -10.30 -18.64 5.18
CA PRO A 202 -10.41 -17.74 6.32
C PRO A 202 -9.16 -16.90 6.53
N PHE A 203 -9.36 -15.62 6.82
CA PHE A 203 -8.29 -14.72 7.21
C PHE A 203 -7.95 -14.86 8.69
N ARG A 204 -6.66 -14.68 9.03
CA ARG A 204 -6.17 -14.65 10.41
C ARG A 204 -5.52 -13.30 10.67
N VAL A 205 -6.12 -12.55 11.58
CA VAL A 205 -5.62 -11.26 12.06
C VAL A 205 -4.83 -11.54 13.32
N LYS A 206 -3.53 -11.25 13.33
CA LYS A 206 -2.69 -11.33 14.53
C LYS A 206 -2.28 -9.92 14.95
N PRO A 207 -2.97 -9.29 15.91
CA PRO A 207 -2.58 -8.00 16.43
C PRO A 207 -1.21 -8.08 17.11
N ASP A 208 -0.43 -7.02 16.99
CA ASP A 208 0.83 -6.81 17.70
C ASP A 208 0.84 -5.37 18.23
N VAL A 209 0.95 -5.23 19.54
CA VAL A 209 0.81 -3.94 20.23
C VAL A 209 1.95 -3.73 21.21
N CYS A 210 2.44 -2.50 21.28
CA CYS A 210 3.44 -2.10 22.27
C CYS A 210 3.11 -0.74 22.88
N LYS A 211 4.06 -0.14 23.60
CA LYS A 211 3.88 1.18 24.25
C LYS A 211 3.90 2.35 23.26
N VAL A 212 4.41 2.16 22.04
CA VAL A 212 4.60 3.24 21.06
C VAL A 212 3.75 3.08 19.80
N SER A 213 3.32 1.86 19.48
CA SER A 213 2.59 1.57 18.24
C SER A 213 1.58 0.44 18.43
N VAL A 214 0.57 0.45 17.56
CA VAL A 214 -0.37 -0.66 17.33
C VAL A 214 -0.25 -1.14 15.89
N GLY A 215 -0.45 -2.43 15.67
CA GLY A 215 -0.39 -3.03 14.34
C GLY A 215 -0.76 -4.49 14.38
N GLY A 216 -0.34 -5.20 13.33
CA GLY A 216 -0.51 -6.63 13.24
C GLY A 216 -0.08 -7.19 11.89
N VAL A 217 -0.26 -8.49 11.76
CA VAL A 217 -0.09 -9.23 10.51
C VAL A 217 -1.39 -9.93 10.11
N LEU A 218 -1.73 -9.84 8.82
CA LEU A 218 -2.80 -10.58 8.19
C LEU A 218 -2.20 -11.81 7.51
N THR A 219 -2.66 -13.00 7.89
CA THR A 219 -2.19 -14.26 7.32
C THR A 219 -3.34 -15.13 6.83
N GLN A 220 -3.03 -16.11 5.98
CA GLN A 220 -3.92 -17.18 5.56
C GLN A 220 -3.19 -18.52 5.57
N MET A 221 -3.92 -19.60 5.86
CA MET A 221 -3.40 -20.96 5.70
C MET A 221 -3.63 -21.42 4.27
N GLN A 222 -2.64 -21.26 3.40
CA GLN A 222 -2.71 -21.65 1.99
C GLN A 222 -1.84 -22.90 1.76
N ARG A 223 -2.43 -23.96 1.22
CA ARG A 223 -1.72 -25.23 0.92
C ARG A 223 -0.89 -25.77 2.10
N GLY A 224 -1.47 -25.70 3.31
CA GLY A 224 -0.82 -26.17 4.54
C GLY A 224 0.29 -25.27 5.10
N ARG A 225 0.54 -24.11 4.50
CA ARG A 225 1.54 -23.12 4.97
C ARG A 225 0.84 -21.82 5.36
N GLU A 226 1.38 -21.17 6.40
CA GLU A 226 0.94 -19.83 6.75
C GLU A 226 1.59 -18.81 5.80
N VAL A 227 0.76 -18.13 5.02
CA VAL A 227 1.17 -17.11 4.05
C VAL A 227 0.79 -15.75 4.59
N VAL A 228 1.74 -14.81 4.56
CA VAL A 228 1.50 -13.42 4.95
C VAL A 228 0.87 -12.67 3.78
N ILE A 229 -0.27 -12.04 4.04
CA ILE A 229 -1.01 -11.23 3.06
C ILE A 229 -0.62 -9.76 3.20
N ALA A 230 -0.55 -9.24 4.42
CA ALA A 230 -0.21 -7.84 4.67
C ALA A 230 0.27 -7.60 6.09
N TYR A 231 1.15 -6.61 6.26
CA TYR A 231 1.45 -6.00 7.56
C TYR A 231 0.76 -4.64 7.69
N VAL A 232 0.39 -4.27 8.91
CA VAL A 232 -0.10 -2.92 9.20
C VAL A 232 0.43 -2.44 10.54
N SER A 233 0.77 -1.16 10.64
CA SER A 233 1.15 -0.56 11.91
C SER A 233 0.99 0.96 11.87
N ARG A 234 0.76 1.56 13.04
CA ARG A 234 0.77 3.02 13.25
C ARG A 234 1.26 3.36 14.65
N GLY A 235 1.79 4.57 14.82
CA GLY A 235 2.07 5.12 16.14
C GLY A 235 0.79 5.33 16.96
N LEU A 236 0.94 5.23 18.28
CA LEU A 236 -0.11 5.61 19.23
C LEU A 236 -0.20 7.14 19.36
N SER A 237 -1.41 7.66 19.42
CA SER A 237 -1.67 9.05 19.82
C SER A 237 -1.38 9.28 21.30
N ALA A 238 -1.29 10.54 21.72
CA ALA A 238 -1.04 10.90 23.13
C ALA A 238 -2.09 10.30 24.08
N ALA A 239 -3.36 10.25 23.67
CA ALA A 239 -4.43 9.65 24.46
C ALA A 239 -4.29 8.12 24.55
N GLU A 240 -3.97 7.45 23.43
CA GLU A 240 -3.85 5.99 23.37
C GLU A 240 -2.59 5.48 24.09
N LYS A 241 -1.54 6.29 24.23
CA LYS A 241 -0.38 5.96 25.08
C LYS A 241 -0.76 5.71 26.54
N ASN A 242 -1.84 6.36 27.01
CA ASN A 242 -2.33 6.23 28.39
C ASN A 242 -3.27 5.03 28.60
N TYR A 243 -3.56 4.26 27.56
CA TYR A 243 -4.42 3.09 27.66
C TYR A 243 -3.72 1.97 28.44
N SER A 244 -4.50 1.25 29.25
CA SER A 244 -4.07 0.01 29.88
C SER A 244 -3.59 -1.00 28.83
N PRO A 245 -2.74 -1.98 29.20
CA PRO A 245 -2.31 -3.03 28.27
C PRO A 245 -3.49 -3.71 27.56
N THR A 246 -4.57 -4.02 28.28
CA THR A 246 -5.78 -4.65 27.73
C THR A 246 -6.49 -3.75 26.71
N GLU A 247 -6.66 -2.46 27.01
CA GLU A 247 -7.25 -1.50 26.06
C GLU A 247 -6.39 -1.36 24.80
N ARG A 248 -5.06 -1.38 24.94
CA ARG A 248 -4.13 -1.29 23.80
C ARG A 248 -4.19 -2.52 22.90
N GLU A 249 -4.20 -3.71 23.48
CA GLU A 249 -4.36 -4.97 22.74
C GLU A 249 -5.68 -4.98 21.95
N ALA A 250 -6.78 -4.58 22.60
CA ALA A 250 -8.08 -4.55 21.96
C ALA A 250 -8.16 -3.46 20.86
N LEU A 251 -7.54 -2.30 21.07
CA LEU A 251 -7.34 -1.27 20.05
C LEU A 251 -6.55 -1.81 18.84
N GLY A 252 -5.52 -2.62 19.07
CA GLY A 252 -4.75 -3.27 18.01
C GLY A 252 -5.61 -4.16 17.12
N ALA A 253 -6.46 -5.01 17.73
CA ALA A 253 -7.41 -5.85 17.00
C ALA A 253 -8.40 -5.02 16.18
N VAL A 254 -9.06 -4.04 16.79
CA VAL A 254 -10.02 -3.16 16.10
C VAL A 254 -9.35 -2.40 14.96
N TYR A 255 -8.14 -1.88 15.19
CA TYR A 255 -7.38 -1.18 14.17
C TYR A 255 -7.08 -2.09 12.97
N CYS A 256 -6.55 -3.29 13.20
CA CYS A 256 -6.25 -4.25 12.14
C CYS A 256 -7.50 -4.62 11.34
N CYS A 257 -8.61 -4.92 12.01
CA CYS A 257 -9.87 -5.25 11.36
C CYS A 257 -10.43 -4.09 10.53
N LYS A 258 -10.31 -2.84 11.01
CA LYS A 258 -10.71 -1.65 10.25
C LYS A 258 -9.83 -1.46 9.01
N GLN A 259 -8.52 -1.62 9.14
CA GLN A 259 -7.58 -1.46 8.03
C GLN A 259 -7.79 -2.51 6.94
N TRP A 260 -7.99 -3.77 7.32
CA TRP A 260 -8.20 -4.87 6.37
C TRP A 260 -9.67 -5.16 6.10
N ARG A 261 -10.58 -4.21 6.38
CA ARG A 261 -12.01 -4.38 6.12
C ARG A 261 -12.29 -4.89 4.70
N HIS A 262 -11.55 -4.42 3.71
CA HIS A 262 -11.69 -4.84 2.31
C HIS A 262 -11.35 -6.32 2.07
N TYR A 263 -10.51 -6.96 2.89
CA TYR A 263 -10.25 -8.40 2.85
C TYR A 263 -11.23 -9.19 3.73
N LEU A 264 -11.53 -8.66 4.92
CA LEU A 264 -12.33 -9.38 5.92
C LEU A 264 -13.82 -9.39 5.60
N PHE A 265 -14.31 -8.46 4.76
CA PHE A 265 -15.71 -8.38 4.41
C PHE A 265 -16.10 -9.48 3.43
N GLY A 266 -17.14 -10.26 3.77
CA GLY A 266 -17.66 -11.34 2.91
C GLY A 266 -17.05 -12.72 3.14
N GLY A 267 -16.08 -12.87 4.06
CA GLY A 267 -15.46 -14.15 4.40
C GLY A 267 -15.34 -14.40 5.91
N ALA A 268 -14.89 -15.59 6.28
CA ALA A 268 -14.58 -15.92 7.68
C ALA A 268 -13.25 -15.27 8.08
N ALA A 269 -13.21 -14.66 9.26
CA ALA A 269 -12.00 -14.04 9.81
C ALA A 269 -11.85 -14.37 11.29
N TYR A 270 -10.63 -14.70 11.69
CA TYR A 270 -10.27 -15.01 13.07
C TYR A 270 -9.27 -13.98 13.58
N VAL A 271 -9.57 -13.38 14.74
CA VAL A 271 -8.57 -12.62 15.49
C VAL A 271 -7.83 -13.59 16.40
N ILE A 272 -6.53 -13.71 16.21
CA ILE A 272 -5.64 -14.56 17.00
C ILE A 272 -4.93 -13.67 18.00
N THR A 273 -5.17 -13.89 19.28
CA THR A 273 -4.56 -13.14 20.39
C THR A 273 -4.27 -14.10 21.55
N ASP A 274 -3.13 -13.91 22.21
CA ASP A 274 -2.76 -14.58 23.46
C ASP A 274 -3.24 -13.82 24.71
N HIS A 275 -3.78 -12.61 24.53
CA HIS A 275 -4.27 -11.76 25.61
C HIS A 275 -5.61 -12.26 26.16
N LYS A 276 -5.56 -13.10 27.20
CA LYS A 276 -6.70 -13.79 27.82
C LYS A 276 -7.94 -12.89 28.09
N PRO A 277 -7.83 -11.66 28.62
CA PRO A 277 -9.00 -10.79 28.79
C PRO A 277 -9.74 -10.43 27.49
N ASN A 278 -9.07 -10.40 26.34
CA ASN A 278 -9.71 -10.11 25.06
C ASN A 278 -10.47 -11.34 24.51
N LEU A 279 -10.00 -12.55 24.84
CA LEU A 279 -10.77 -13.77 24.62
C LEU A 279 -12.06 -13.76 25.45
N ALA A 280 -12.04 -13.23 26.67
CA ALA A 280 -13.26 -13.10 27.49
C ALA A 280 -14.29 -12.08 26.95
N MET A 281 -13.90 -11.18 26.03
CA MET A 281 -14.83 -10.27 25.36
C MET A 281 -15.73 -10.99 24.34
N SER A 282 -15.31 -12.13 23.77
CA SER A 282 -16.18 -12.93 22.88
C SER A 282 -17.38 -13.50 23.62
N ASP A 283 -17.24 -13.76 24.92
CA ASP A 283 -18.28 -14.28 25.81
C ASP A 283 -19.24 -13.20 26.34
N ARG A 284 -19.11 -11.93 25.87
CA ARG A 284 -19.85 -10.75 26.38
C ARG A 284 -19.71 -10.50 27.90
N LYS A 285 -18.74 -11.12 28.58
CA LYS A 285 -18.54 -10.99 30.03
C LYS A 285 -17.92 -9.66 30.44
N VAL A 286 -17.26 -8.94 29.53
CA VAL A 286 -16.64 -7.63 29.78
C VAL A 286 -16.86 -6.73 28.56
N ALA A 287 -17.61 -5.65 28.73
CA ALA A 287 -17.79 -4.61 27.71
C ALA A 287 -16.88 -3.41 28.03
N ASN A 288 -15.93 -3.09 27.15
CA ASN A 288 -15.09 -1.90 27.31
C ASN A 288 -15.58 -0.76 26.40
N LYS A 289 -16.17 0.27 27.01
CA LYS A 289 -16.72 1.46 26.32
C LYS A 289 -15.68 2.29 25.54
N ARG A 290 -14.38 2.08 25.75
CA ARG A 290 -13.31 2.82 25.05
C ARG A 290 -12.82 2.13 23.77
N VAL A 291 -13.20 0.87 23.56
CA VAL A 291 -12.73 0.06 22.44
C VAL A 291 -13.85 -0.21 21.41
N LEU A 292 -15.11 -0.20 21.85
CA LEU A 292 -16.32 -0.34 21.02
C LEU A 292 -16.68 0.97 20.32
#